data_AF-A0A846DBJ2-F1
#
_entry.id   AF-A0A846DBJ2-F1
#
_cell.length_a   1.000
_cell.length_b   1.000
_cell.length_c   1.000
_cell.angle_alpha   90.00
_cell.angle_beta   90.00
_cell.angle_gamma   90.00
#
_symmetry.space_group_name_H-M   'P 1'
#
loop_
_entity.id
_entity.type
_entity.pdbx_description
1 polymer ?
#
loop_
_entity_poly.entity_id
_entity_poly.type
_entity_poly.pdbx_seq_one_letter_code
_entity_poly.pdbx_strand_id
1 'polypeptide(L)'
;MVKNVSKASIHWRELDILRGLAAILMIVNHAGYKILIPNLAEGGLSGTLIFIGSFAPVLFFFITGIGYGIQSNRRKKTGYWTLTLYKVVILVLADQFFFWDEGRWLGLNFLGFIGFSTLVMAWLRSSRRPLFYAMAGFAAVSCLRYLIGPYLHSLGSDRGLLTWIIGTSGISGISYPLAPWLAYPFVGYLIGVAAMHYREFVESHRWEVISGLLILACFPGVAGIMLSRSGASFHRWSTVGIGFYVISFTIIFLGLAWSLAFIGDSRLKIWQNTASLRGISSLAVVPVHYYLIHLLTVLGIVGLGFFGYSVVTIGVLTASFFLARSLEQLSKSICQIKNRKLIWLVLVTILLLAASITLIYNKESAFLVMSTRTLGQIILCLLLVIRWE
;
A
#
# COMPACT_ATOMS: atom_id res chain seq x y z
N MET A 1 16.93 23.49 27.96
CA MET A 1 15.91 24.52 27.59
C MET A 1 14.88 23.85 26.68
N VAL A 2 13.74 23.43 27.23
CA VAL A 2 12.68 22.74 26.46
C VAL A 2 11.92 23.80 25.69
N LYS A 3 12.24 24.00 24.41
CA LYS A 3 11.43 24.86 23.54
C LYS A 3 10.03 24.27 23.47
N ASN A 4 9.03 25.05 23.89
CA ASN A 4 7.62 24.82 23.62
C ASN A 4 7.44 24.80 22.10
N VAL A 5 7.57 23.62 21.49
CA VAL A 5 7.16 23.38 20.11
C VAL A 5 5.65 23.56 20.12
N SER A 6 5.22 24.72 19.64
CA SER A 6 3.83 25.06 19.35
C SER A 6 3.16 23.90 18.63
N LYS A 7 1.84 23.76 18.81
CA LYS A 7 0.98 22.73 18.20
C LYS A 7 0.99 22.81 16.66
N ALA A 8 2.13 22.59 16.01
CA ALA A 8 2.23 22.38 14.59
C ALA A 8 1.40 21.14 14.26
N SER A 9 0.36 21.33 13.44
CA SER A 9 -0.33 20.21 12.85
C SER A 9 0.70 19.42 12.04
N ILE A 10 1.04 18.21 12.51
CA ILE A 10 1.94 17.29 11.82
C ILE A 10 1.16 16.69 10.64
N HIS A 11 0.84 17.55 9.68
CA HIS A 11 0.33 17.15 8.38
C HIS A 11 1.53 17.03 7.45
N TRP A 12 2.09 15.82 7.36
CA TRP A 12 3.19 15.51 6.44
C TRP A 12 2.61 15.31 5.05
N ARG A 13 2.66 16.37 4.24
CA ARG A 13 2.16 16.34 2.85
C ARG A 13 2.91 15.32 2.01
N GLU A 14 4.18 15.08 2.36
CA GLU A 14 5.09 14.11 1.75
C GLU A 14 4.48 12.72 1.74
N LEU A 15 3.83 12.32 2.84
CA LEU A 15 3.16 11.03 2.91
C LEU A 15 1.98 10.92 1.98
N ASP A 16 1.20 11.99 1.81
CA ASP A 16 0.03 11.95 0.92
C ASP A 16 0.45 11.85 -0.55
N ILE A 17 1.55 12.51 -0.90
CA ILE A 17 2.17 12.44 -2.22
C ILE A 17 2.77 11.06 -2.46
N LEU A 18 3.46 10.48 -1.48
CA LEU A 18 3.97 9.10 -1.56
C LEU A 18 2.84 8.08 -1.74
N ARG A 19 1.69 8.25 -1.07
CA ARG A 19 0.51 7.39 -1.29
C ARG A 19 -0.03 7.55 -2.70
N GLY A 20 -0.04 8.78 -3.22
CA GLY A 20 -0.36 9.08 -4.61
C GLY A 20 0.56 8.33 -5.58
N LEU A 21 1.88 8.44 -5.38
CA LEU A 21 2.87 7.72 -6.18
C LEU A 21 2.65 6.21 -6.13
N ALA A 22 2.43 5.63 -4.95
CA ALA A 22 2.15 4.21 -4.80
C ALA A 22 0.89 3.79 -5.56
N ALA A 23 -0.17 4.61 -5.55
CA ALA A 23 -1.38 4.36 -6.33
C ALA A 23 -1.13 4.46 -7.84
N ILE A 24 -0.33 5.43 -8.30
CA ILE A 24 0.07 5.54 -9.72
C ILE A 24 0.80 4.27 -10.16
N LEU A 25 1.81 3.85 -9.40
CA LEU A 25 2.57 2.62 -9.68
C LEU A 25 1.65 1.39 -9.74
N MET A 26 0.70 1.28 -8.81
CA MET A 26 -0.25 0.17 -8.76
C MET A 26 -1.14 0.12 -10.01
N ILE A 27 -1.67 1.27 -10.43
CA ILE A 27 -2.54 1.39 -11.60
C ILE A 27 -1.77 1.08 -12.88
N VAL A 28 -0.55 1.63 -13.04
CA VAL A 28 0.35 1.33 -14.16
C VAL A 28 0.62 -0.17 -14.25
N ASN A 29 0.94 -0.82 -13.11
CA ASN A 29 1.20 -2.26 -13.09
C ASN A 29 -0.03 -3.09 -13.49
N HIS A 30 -1.18 -2.83 -12.87
CA HIS A 30 -2.39 -3.62 -13.11
C HIS A 30 -2.97 -3.37 -14.51
N ALA A 31 -2.99 -2.12 -14.98
CA ALA A 31 -3.42 -1.80 -16.34
C ALA A 31 -2.48 -2.46 -17.36
N GLY A 32 -1.17 -2.47 -17.10
CA GLY A 32 -0.19 -3.09 -17.98
C GLY A 32 -0.47 -4.58 -18.20
N TYR A 33 -0.70 -5.34 -17.13
CA TYR A 33 -0.99 -6.78 -17.26
C TYR A 33 -2.39 -7.11 -17.81
N LYS A 34 -3.33 -6.16 -17.81
CA LYS A 34 -4.71 -6.40 -18.23
C LYS A 34 -5.06 -5.83 -19.60
N ILE A 35 -4.40 -4.76 -20.03
CA ILE A 35 -4.78 -3.97 -21.21
C ILE A 35 -3.71 -4.05 -22.31
N LEU A 36 -2.43 -4.16 -21.97
CA LEU A 36 -1.33 -4.19 -22.94
C LEU A 36 -1.26 -5.56 -23.66
N ILE A 37 -0.74 -5.57 -24.89
CA ILE A 37 -0.36 -6.82 -25.58
C ILE A 37 0.66 -7.59 -24.72
N PRO A 38 0.48 -8.92 -24.48
CA PRO A 38 1.34 -9.70 -23.59
C PRO A 38 2.84 -9.57 -23.87
N ASN A 39 3.26 -9.65 -25.14
CA ASN A 39 4.68 -9.57 -25.51
C ASN A 39 5.32 -8.22 -25.12
N LEU A 40 4.55 -7.13 -25.09
CA LEU A 40 5.04 -5.82 -24.67
C LEU A 40 5.07 -5.69 -23.14
N ALA A 41 4.33 -6.52 -22.40
CA ALA A 41 4.36 -6.52 -20.95
C ALA A 41 5.62 -7.21 -20.39
N GLU A 42 6.25 -8.08 -21.17
CA GLU A 42 7.40 -8.88 -20.76
C GLU A 42 8.76 -8.20 -21.03
N GLY A 43 8.80 -7.14 -21.82
CA GLY A 43 10.06 -6.49 -22.21
C GLY A 43 9.96 -5.02 -22.61
N GLY A 44 11.11 -4.41 -22.89
CA GLY A 44 11.22 -3.03 -23.36
C GLY A 44 10.78 -1.97 -22.33
N LEU A 45 10.40 -0.80 -22.84
CA LEU A 45 10.02 0.35 -22.01
C LEU A 45 8.72 0.08 -21.23
N SER A 46 7.73 -0.56 -21.86
CA SER A 46 6.48 -0.96 -21.22
C SER A 46 6.69 -1.97 -20.11
N GLY A 47 7.47 -3.03 -20.36
CA GLY A 47 7.84 -3.99 -19.32
C GLY A 47 8.58 -3.34 -18.16
N THR A 48 9.46 -2.38 -18.44
CA THR A 48 10.16 -1.60 -17.41
C THR A 48 9.19 -0.77 -16.56
N LEU A 49 8.24 -0.08 -17.17
CA LEU A 49 7.22 0.68 -16.44
C LEU A 49 6.32 -0.22 -15.59
N ILE A 50 5.92 -1.38 -16.11
CA ILE A 50 5.13 -2.36 -15.37
C ILE A 50 5.95 -2.91 -14.19
N PHE A 51 7.22 -3.22 -14.41
CA PHE A 51 8.15 -3.66 -13.36
C PHE A 51 8.32 -2.60 -12.26
N ILE A 52 8.52 -1.33 -12.61
CA ILE A 52 8.57 -0.22 -11.65
C ILE A 52 7.22 -0.08 -10.93
N GLY A 53 6.10 -0.19 -11.66
CA GLY A 53 4.75 -0.19 -11.09
C GLY A 53 4.55 -1.29 -10.02
N SER A 54 5.27 -2.39 -10.18
CA SER A 54 5.19 -3.55 -9.30
C SER A 54 5.71 -3.28 -7.88
N PHE A 55 6.43 -2.18 -7.65
CA PHE A 55 6.86 -1.72 -6.32
C PHE A 55 5.79 -0.96 -5.54
N ALA A 56 4.58 -0.77 -6.08
CA ALA A 56 3.51 -0.11 -5.35
C ALA A 56 3.27 -0.66 -3.93
N PRO A 57 3.20 -1.99 -3.69
CA PRO A 57 2.98 -2.51 -2.35
C PRO A 57 4.12 -2.19 -1.38
N VAL A 58 5.37 -2.15 -1.88
CA VAL A 58 6.55 -1.73 -1.12
C VAL A 58 6.33 -0.33 -0.56
N LEU A 59 5.94 0.63 -1.41
CA LEU A 59 5.68 2.00 -0.99
C LEU A 59 4.51 2.06 0.00
N PHE A 60 3.40 1.37 -0.25
CA PHE A 60 2.25 1.39 0.67
C PHE A 60 2.57 0.85 2.07
N PHE A 61 3.29 -0.26 2.16
CA PHE A 61 3.67 -0.83 3.46
C PHE A 61 4.75 0.03 4.15
N PHE A 62 5.70 0.56 3.39
CA PHE A 62 6.67 1.54 3.87
C PHE A 62 6.02 2.80 4.45
N ILE A 63 5.08 3.41 3.74
CA ILE A 63 4.32 4.60 4.19
C ILE A 63 3.51 4.29 5.45
N THR A 64 2.97 3.07 5.57
CA THR A 64 2.29 2.62 6.79
C THR A 64 3.24 2.70 7.99
N GLY A 65 4.46 2.19 7.83
CA GLY A 65 5.54 2.34 8.81
C GLY A 65 5.84 3.80 9.15
N ILE A 66 6.08 4.65 8.14
CA ILE A 66 6.40 6.07 8.36
C ILE A 66 5.28 6.76 9.15
N GLY A 67 4.03 6.52 8.78
CA GLY A 67 2.88 7.11 9.46
C GLY A 67 2.84 6.79 10.96
N TYR A 68 3.26 5.59 11.37
CA TYR A 68 3.39 5.22 12.78
C TYR A 68 4.66 5.78 13.42
N GLY A 69 5.78 5.81 12.70
CA GLY A 69 7.04 6.39 13.14
C GLY A 69 6.91 7.88 13.47
N ILE A 70 6.24 8.65 12.60
CA ILE A 70 5.97 10.08 12.82
C ILE A 70 5.12 10.31 14.08
N GLN A 71 4.21 9.39 14.37
CA GLN A 71 3.33 9.51 15.53
C GLN A 71 3.96 8.98 16.83
N SER A 72 5.16 8.40 16.79
CA SER A 72 5.79 7.76 17.96
C SER A 72 5.97 8.73 19.13
N ASN A 73 6.32 9.98 18.86
CA ASN A 73 6.56 11.04 19.85
C ASN A 73 5.27 11.64 20.43
N ARG A 74 4.08 11.17 20.02
CA ARG A 74 2.79 11.69 20.49
C ARG A 74 2.16 10.79 21.54
N ARG A 75 1.54 11.42 22.55
CA ARG A 75 0.66 10.75 23.51
C ARG A 75 -0.42 9.96 22.74
N LYS A 76 -0.60 8.70 23.14
CA LYS A 76 -1.64 7.83 22.58
C LYS A 76 -3.00 8.37 23.00
N LYS A 77 -3.97 8.37 22.07
CA LYS A 77 -5.36 8.74 22.36
C LYS A 77 -6.02 7.67 23.26
N THR A 78 -7.04 8.06 24.00
CA THR A 78 -7.95 7.11 24.68
C THR A 78 -8.54 6.14 23.65
N GLY A 79 -8.69 4.86 24.02
CA GLY A 79 -9.20 3.83 23.10
C GLY A 79 -8.29 3.47 21.93
N TYR A 80 -6.99 3.76 21.99
CA TYR A 80 -6.02 3.51 20.91
C TYR A 80 -6.11 2.10 20.30
N TRP A 81 -6.19 1.07 21.15
CA TRP A 81 -6.27 -0.32 20.70
C TRP A 81 -7.61 -0.64 20.04
N THR A 82 -8.72 -0.17 20.60
CA THR A 82 -10.06 -0.32 20.00
C THR A 82 -10.11 0.29 18.60
N LEU A 83 -9.57 1.50 18.43
CA LEU A 83 -9.48 2.17 17.14
C LEU A 83 -8.59 1.43 16.14
N THR A 84 -7.49 0.86 16.63
CA THR A 84 -6.58 0.07 15.81
C THR A 84 -7.27 -1.21 15.35
N LEU A 85 -7.86 -1.98 16.26
CA LEU A 85 -8.56 -3.23 15.95
C LEU A 85 -9.73 -3.00 15.00
N TYR A 86 -10.52 -1.96 15.22
CA TYR A 86 -11.61 -1.59 14.30
C TYR A 86 -11.11 -1.38 12.87
N LYS A 87 -10.01 -0.63 12.71
CA LYS A 87 -9.38 -0.42 11.40
C LYS A 87 -8.87 -1.74 10.80
N VAL A 88 -8.25 -2.60 11.60
CA VAL A 88 -7.74 -3.90 11.15
C VAL A 88 -8.89 -4.78 10.66
N VAL A 89 -9.97 -4.90 11.43
CA VAL A 89 -11.15 -5.68 11.06
C VAL A 89 -11.72 -5.19 9.74
N ILE A 90 -11.90 -3.88 9.57
CA ILE A 90 -12.41 -3.34 8.30
C ILE A 90 -11.48 -3.65 7.13
N LEU A 91 -10.17 -3.48 7.29
CA LEU A 91 -9.22 -3.76 6.22
C LEU A 91 -9.19 -5.24 5.83
N VAL A 92 -9.28 -6.15 6.80
CA VAL A 92 -9.38 -7.59 6.57
C VAL A 92 -10.68 -7.95 5.88
N LEU A 93 -11.82 -7.39 6.34
CA LEU A 93 -13.12 -7.59 5.67
C LEU A 93 -13.09 -7.06 4.23
N ALA A 94 -12.47 -5.91 3.98
CA ALA A 94 -12.36 -5.33 2.65
C ALA A 94 -11.51 -6.20 1.73
N ASP A 95 -10.47 -6.83 2.25
CA ASP A 95 -9.66 -7.80 1.51
C ASP A 95 -10.46 -9.08 1.23
N GLN A 96 -11.29 -9.52 2.17
CA GLN A 96 -12.10 -10.73 2.05
C GLN A 96 -13.11 -10.67 0.89
N PHE A 97 -13.62 -9.48 0.57
CA PHE A 97 -14.43 -9.25 -0.63
C PHE A 97 -13.69 -9.63 -1.93
N PHE A 98 -12.36 -9.55 -2.00
CA PHE A 98 -11.60 -10.05 -3.16
C PHE A 98 -11.57 -11.58 -3.24
N PHE A 99 -11.62 -12.27 -2.11
CA PHE A 99 -11.48 -13.73 -2.04
C PHE A 99 -12.79 -14.49 -2.21
N TRP A 100 -13.91 -13.87 -1.83
CA TRP A 100 -15.22 -14.48 -2.05
C TRP A 100 -15.54 -14.69 -3.53
N ASP A 101 -15.04 -13.82 -4.41
CA ASP A 101 -15.06 -13.97 -5.88
C ASP A 101 -14.35 -15.27 -6.32
N GLU A 102 -13.22 -15.61 -5.69
CA GLU A 102 -12.49 -16.84 -5.98
C GLU A 102 -13.05 -18.09 -5.24
N GLY A 103 -14.19 -17.95 -4.55
CA GLY A 103 -14.78 -19.02 -3.74
C GLY A 103 -13.96 -19.39 -2.49
N ARG A 104 -13.06 -18.50 -2.04
CA ARG A 104 -12.20 -18.73 -0.88
C ARG A 104 -12.76 -18.03 0.35
N TRP A 105 -12.78 -18.78 1.46
CA TRP A 105 -13.28 -18.29 2.75
C TRP A 105 -12.33 -17.35 3.48
N LEU A 106 -11.03 -17.44 3.20
CA LEU A 106 -9.99 -16.65 3.82
C LEU A 106 -8.91 -16.32 2.81
N GLY A 107 -8.38 -15.10 2.90
CA GLY A 107 -7.13 -14.75 2.25
C GLY A 107 -6.51 -13.48 2.82
N LEU A 108 -5.23 -13.28 2.50
CA LEU A 108 -4.44 -12.14 2.96
C LEU A 108 -3.67 -11.55 1.78
N ASN A 109 -4.32 -10.64 1.09
CA ASN A 109 -3.78 -9.83 0.01
C ASN A 109 -3.41 -8.45 0.57
N PHE A 110 -3.65 -7.42 -0.22
CA PHE A 110 -3.04 -6.10 -0.04
C PHE A 110 -3.64 -5.37 1.16
N LEU A 111 -4.97 -5.32 1.28
CA LEU A 111 -5.64 -4.58 2.35
C LEU A 111 -5.49 -5.33 3.69
N GLY A 112 -5.59 -6.66 3.67
CA GLY A 112 -5.39 -7.51 4.83
C GLY A 112 -3.98 -7.37 5.37
N PHE A 113 -2.97 -7.35 4.50
CA PHE A 113 -1.59 -7.11 4.92
C PHE A 113 -1.35 -5.70 5.48
N ILE A 114 -2.02 -4.66 4.97
CA ILE A 114 -2.01 -3.32 5.60
C ILE A 114 -2.65 -3.38 6.99
N GLY A 115 -3.75 -4.11 7.15
CA GLY A 115 -4.39 -4.34 8.44
C GLY A 115 -3.43 -5.01 9.43
N PHE A 116 -2.81 -6.12 9.02
CA PHE A 116 -1.81 -6.80 9.83
C PHE A 116 -0.61 -5.91 10.16
N SER A 117 -0.04 -5.21 9.18
CA SER A 117 1.06 -4.26 9.39
C SER A 117 0.66 -3.13 10.35
N THR A 118 -0.59 -2.65 10.27
CA THR A 118 -1.14 -1.64 11.20
C THR A 118 -1.14 -2.18 12.64
N LEU A 119 -1.49 -3.45 12.84
CA LEU A 119 -1.45 -4.11 14.16
C LEU A 119 -0.02 -4.22 14.69
N VAL A 120 0.92 -4.70 13.87
CA VAL A 120 2.34 -4.83 14.23
C VAL A 120 2.93 -3.45 14.58
N MET A 121 2.68 -2.43 13.76
CA MET A 121 3.17 -1.07 14.03
C MET A 121 2.52 -0.45 15.27
N ALA A 122 1.27 -0.79 15.58
CA ALA A 122 0.61 -0.33 16.79
C ALA A 122 1.22 -0.96 18.05
N TRP A 123 1.48 -2.28 18.01
CA TRP A 123 2.21 -2.98 19.06
C TRP A 123 3.62 -2.42 19.23
N LEU A 124 4.34 -2.21 18.13
CA LEU A 124 5.68 -1.66 18.10
C LEU A 124 5.74 -0.29 18.78
N ARG A 125 4.86 0.64 18.38
CA ARG A 125 4.73 1.96 19.01
C ARG A 125 4.32 1.86 20.47
N SER A 126 3.59 0.80 20.85
CA SER A 126 3.16 0.61 22.23
C SER A 126 4.27 0.15 23.17
N SER A 127 5.34 -0.40 22.60
CA SER A 127 6.43 -1.06 23.31
C SER A 127 7.38 -0.08 24.02
N ARG A 128 8.15 -0.59 25.00
CA ARG A 128 9.13 0.21 25.76
C ARG A 128 10.34 0.65 24.91
N ARG A 129 10.73 -0.15 23.92
CA ARG A 129 11.90 0.08 23.06
C ARG A 129 11.53 -0.04 21.58
N PRO A 130 10.68 0.85 21.04
CA PRO A 130 10.13 0.72 19.69
C PRO A 130 11.20 0.69 18.60
N LEU A 131 12.24 1.52 18.70
CA LEU A 131 13.34 1.55 17.72
C LEU A 131 14.14 0.24 17.69
N PHE A 132 14.44 -0.32 18.87
CA PHE A 132 15.13 -1.60 18.96
C PHE A 132 14.31 -2.71 18.28
N TYR A 133 13.02 -2.81 18.60
CA TYR A 133 12.16 -3.81 17.98
C TYR A 133 11.96 -3.60 16.47
N ALA A 134 11.99 -2.35 15.99
CA ALA A 134 11.93 -2.06 14.56
C ALA A 134 13.19 -2.54 13.83
N MET A 135 14.38 -2.24 14.38
CA MET A 135 15.66 -2.69 13.82
C MET A 135 15.80 -4.21 13.88
N ALA A 136 15.49 -4.81 15.04
CA ALA A 136 15.53 -6.26 15.22
C ALA A 136 14.52 -6.96 14.32
N GLY A 137 13.30 -6.43 14.19
CA GLY A 137 12.26 -6.95 13.30
C GLY A 137 12.66 -6.88 11.83
N PHE A 138 13.25 -5.76 11.39
CA PHE A 138 13.81 -5.64 10.05
C PHE A 138 14.87 -6.70 9.78
N ALA A 139 15.90 -6.79 10.64
CA ALA A 139 16.98 -7.76 10.49
C ALA A 139 16.47 -9.20 10.52
N ALA A 140 15.58 -9.53 11.47
CA ALA A 140 15.01 -10.86 11.63
C ALA A 140 14.21 -11.27 10.40
N VAL A 141 13.34 -10.41 9.87
CA VAL A 141 12.53 -10.71 8.68
C VAL A 141 13.40 -10.93 7.44
N SER A 142 14.44 -10.12 7.26
CA SER A 142 15.39 -10.29 6.15
C SER A 142 16.20 -11.57 6.26
N CYS A 143 16.73 -11.87 7.45
CA CYS A 143 17.48 -13.11 7.71
C CYS A 143 16.59 -14.35 7.57
N LEU A 144 15.35 -14.29 8.06
CA LEU A 144 14.37 -15.35 7.92
C LEU A 144 14.14 -15.68 6.44
N ARG A 145 13.86 -14.68 5.60
CA ARG A 145 13.57 -14.92 4.17
C ARG A 145 14.78 -15.40 3.38
N TYR A 146 15.95 -14.78 3.58
CA TYR A 146 17.09 -14.90 2.66
C TYR A 146 18.25 -15.76 3.18
N LEU A 147 18.30 -16.09 4.47
CA LEU A 147 19.30 -17.00 5.04
C LEU A 147 18.66 -18.29 5.55
N ILE A 148 17.68 -18.17 6.44
CA ILE A 148 17.04 -19.33 7.08
C ILE A 148 16.09 -20.05 6.10
N GLY A 149 15.35 -19.29 5.29
CA GLY A 149 14.37 -19.84 4.35
C GLY A 149 14.95 -20.82 3.33
N PRO A 150 16.02 -20.46 2.59
CA PRO A 150 16.69 -21.38 1.68
C PRO A 150 17.18 -22.66 2.37
N TYR A 151 17.72 -22.54 3.59
CA TYR A 151 18.17 -23.68 4.39
C TYR A 151 17.01 -24.61 4.82
N LEU A 152 15.88 -24.05 5.26
CA LEU A 152 14.72 -24.87 5.62
C LEU A 152 14.06 -25.54 4.41
N HIS A 153 14.08 -24.87 3.26
CA HIS A 153 13.56 -25.44 2.02
C HIS A 153 14.43 -26.60 1.52
N SER A 154 15.77 -26.52 1.66
CA SER A 154 16.66 -27.63 1.30
C SER A 154 16.50 -28.86 2.20
N LEU A 155 15.94 -28.70 3.41
CA LEU A 155 15.58 -29.79 4.32
C LEU A 155 14.21 -30.41 4.01
N GLY A 156 13.49 -29.95 2.97
CA GLY A 156 12.17 -30.45 2.59
C GLY A 156 11.04 -30.06 3.56
N SER A 157 11.27 -29.04 4.41
CA SER A 157 10.29 -28.59 5.41
C SER A 157 9.26 -27.61 4.83
N ASP A 158 8.45 -28.07 3.88
CA ASP A 158 7.36 -27.26 3.31
C ASP A 158 6.06 -27.43 4.12
N ARG A 159 5.99 -26.75 5.28
CA ARG A 159 4.74 -26.61 6.05
C ARG A 159 4.05 -25.30 5.68
N GLY A 160 2.77 -25.32 5.32
CA GLY A 160 2.03 -24.15 4.84
C GLY A 160 2.14 -22.89 5.72
N LEU A 161 2.08 -23.02 7.05
CA LEU A 161 2.27 -21.89 7.97
C LEU A 161 3.70 -21.34 7.95
N LEU A 162 4.69 -22.22 7.89
CA LEU A 162 6.11 -21.85 7.84
C LEU A 162 6.42 -21.14 6.52
N THR A 163 5.89 -21.65 5.41
CA THR A 163 5.93 -21.02 4.09
C THR A 163 5.31 -19.63 4.11
N TRP A 164 4.20 -19.43 4.84
CA TRP A 164 3.56 -18.12 4.95
C TRP A 164 4.44 -17.11 5.71
N ILE A 165 5.05 -17.57 6.81
CA ILE A 165 5.92 -16.74 7.64
C ILE A 165 7.19 -16.37 6.89
N ILE A 166 7.85 -17.34 6.27
CA ILE A 166 9.16 -17.19 5.65
C ILE A 166 9.05 -16.64 4.22
N GLY A 167 8.01 -16.99 3.48
CA GLY A 167 7.80 -16.60 2.08
C GLY A 167 8.65 -17.38 1.08
N THR A 168 9.05 -18.63 1.38
CA THR A 168 9.87 -19.47 0.48
C THR A 168 9.13 -19.91 -0.77
N SER A 169 7.83 -20.15 -0.68
CA SER A 169 6.96 -20.52 -1.80
C SER A 169 5.62 -19.78 -1.71
N GLY A 170 4.89 -19.75 -2.82
CA GLY A 170 3.60 -19.08 -2.88
C GLY A 170 2.50 -19.91 -2.23
N ILE A 171 1.61 -19.24 -1.48
CA ILE A 171 0.41 -19.86 -0.91
C ILE A 171 -0.80 -19.29 -1.61
N SER A 172 -1.68 -20.18 -2.04
CA SER A 172 -2.96 -19.83 -2.64
C SER A 172 -3.75 -18.90 -1.71
N GLY A 173 -4.16 -17.74 -2.22
CA GLY A 173 -4.88 -16.72 -1.46
C GLY A 173 -4.01 -15.81 -0.60
N ILE A 174 -2.67 -15.89 -0.72
CA ILE A 174 -1.74 -15.01 -0.02
C ILE A 174 -0.76 -14.39 -1.02
N SER A 175 -0.89 -13.08 -1.21
CA SER A 175 0.03 -12.31 -2.06
C SER A 175 1.28 -11.84 -1.33
N TYR A 176 1.18 -11.63 -0.01
CA TYR A 176 2.22 -10.99 0.81
C TYR A 176 2.56 -11.86 2.03
N PRO A 177 3.50 -12.82 1.91
CA PRO A 177 4.03 -13.54 3.09
C PRO A 177 4.66 -12.58 4.09
N LEU A 178 4.77 -12.97 5.36
CA LEU A 178 5.27 -12.06 6.41
C LEU A 178 6.70 -11.60 6.10
N ALA A 179 7.57 -12.54 5.75
CA ALA A 179 8.90 -12.25 5.24
C ALA A 179 8.94 -12.31 3.70
N PRO A 180 9.54 -11.31 3.02
CA PRO A 180 10.21 -10.14 3.59
C PRO A 180 9.30 -8.91 3.76
N TRP A 181 7.99 -8.99 3.47
CA TRP A 181 7.14 -7.79 3.32
C TRP A 181 7.02 -6.93 4.58
N LEU A 182 7.15 -7.52 5.78
CA LEU A 182 7.21 -6.76 7.04
C LEU A 182 8.46 -5.89 7.20
N ALA A 183 9.52 -6.13 6.41
CA ALA A 183 10.71 -5.28 6.43
C ALA A 183 10.37 -3.82 6.06
N TYR A 184 9.48 -3.61 5.10
CA TYR A 184 9.11 -2.27 4.61
C TYR A 184 8.45 -1.40 5.68
N PRO A 185 7.41 -1.83 6.43
CA PRO A 185 6.88 -1.04 7.52
C PRO A 185 7.89 -0.84 8.67
N PHE A 186 8.80 -1.78 8.94
CA PHE A 186 9.87 -1.55 9.92
C PHE A 186 10.81 -0.43 9.50
N VAL A 187 11.33 -0.45 8.26
CA VAL A 187 12.16 0.63 7.73
C VAL A 187 11.39 1.94 7.68
N GLY A 188 10.12 1.89 7.27
CA GLY A 188 9.23 3.03 7.31
C GLY A 188 9.12 3.64 8.70
N TYR A 189 8.94 2.82 9.73
CA TYR A 189 8.89 3.28 11.11
C TYR A 189 10.17 4.00 11.52
N LEU A 190 11.33 3.40 11.25
CA LEU A 190 12.64 4.00 11.54
C LEU A 190 12.82 5.36 10.87
N ILE A 191 12.54 5.44 9.57
CA ILE A 191 12.61 6.69 8.81
C ILE A 191 11.60 7.71 9.35
N GLY A 192 10.39 7.30 9.68
CA GLY A 192 9.39 8.20 10.26
C GLY A 192 9.79 8.79 11.62
N VAL A 193 10.46 8.01 12.47
CA VAL A 193 11.01 8.53 13.73
C VAL A 193 12.17 9.49 13.47
N ALA A 194 13.12 9.10 12.62
CA ALA A 194 14.27 9.93 12.27
C ALA A 194 13.83 11.26 11.66
N ALA A 195 12.88 11.23 10.73
CA ALA A 195 12.45 12.42 10.01
C ALA A 195 11.66 13.40 10.90
N MET A 196 11.00 12.90 11.96
CA MET A 196 10.45 13.77 13.00
C MET A 196 11.51 14.33 13.94
N HIS A 197 12.54 13.56 14.27
CA HIS A 197 13.64 14.01 15.12
C HIS A 197 14.47 15.10 14.43
N TYR A 198 14.76 14.93 13.13
CA TYR A 198 15.55 15.85 12.31
C TYR A 198 14.68 16.81 11.47
N ARG A 199 13.44 17.08 11.88
CA ARG A 199 12.48 17.83 11.07
C ARG A 199 12.98 19.22 10.66
N GLU A 200 13.53 19.97 11.62
CA GLU A 200 14.06 21.33 11.36
C GLU A 200 15.22 21.29 10.35
N PHE A 201 16.07 20.27 10.43
CA PHE A 201 17.14 20.04 9.47
C PHE A 201 16.59 19.70 8.08
N VAL A 202 15.62 18.79 7.98
CA VAL A 202 14.99 18.43 6.70
C VAL A 202 14.28 19.62 6.04
N GLU A 203 13.66 20.49 6.83
CA GLU A 203 13.00 21.70 6.31
C GLU A 203 14.01 22.77 5.83
N SER A 204 15.13 22.94 6.54
CA SER A 204 16.15 23.95 6.21
C SER A 204 17.14 23.51 5.12
N HIS A 205 17.53 22.24 5.09
CA HIS A 205 18.55 21.68 4.20
C HIS A 205 17.94 20.66 3.22
N ARG A 206 16.72 20.94 2.74
CA ARG A 206 15.92 20.01 1.93
C ARG A 206 16.69 19.43 0.73
N TRP A 207 17.41 20.26 -0.02
CA TRP A 207 18.15 19.82 -1.22
C TRP A 207 19.34 18.93 -0.90
N GLU A 208 19.99 19.14 0.25
CA GLU A 208 21.06 18.26 0.74
C GLU A 208 20.48 16.89 1.13
N VAL A 209 19.32 16.88 1.80
CA VAL A 209 18.61 15.64 2.13
C VAL A 209 18.18 14.90 0.85
N ILE A 210 17.63 15.61 -0.14
CA ILE A 210 17.28 15.02 -1.45
C ILE A 210 18.51 14.41 -2.10
N SER A 211 19.62 15.14 -2.17
CA SER A 211 20.87 14.67 -2.79
C SER A 211 21.42 13.45 -2.05
N GLY A 212 21.41 13.46 -0.72
CA GLY A 212 21.78 12.32 0.11
C GLY A 212 20.90 11.09 -0.14
N LEU A 213 19.58 11.27 -0.27
CA LEU A 213 18.66 10.18 -0.62
C LEU A 213 18.92 9.62 -2.02
N LEU A 214 19.24 10.46 -3.00
CA LEU A 214 19.58 10.01 -4.35
C LEU A 214 20.89 9.21 -4.35
N ILE A 215 21.91 9.66 -3.62
CA ILE A 215 23.17 8.92 -3.44
C ILE A 215 22.90 7.58 -2.73
N LEU A 216 22.07 7.60 -1.67
CA LEU A 216 21.68 6.38 -0.95
C LEU A 216 20.90 5.41 -1.85
N ALA A 217 20.12 5.89 -2.82
CA ALA A 217 19.41 5.05 -3.78
C ALA A 217 20.35 4.28 -4.72
N CYS A 218 21.53 4.84 -5.03
CA CYS A 218 22.53 4.22 -5.89
C CYS A 218 23.06 2.91 -5.31
N PHE A 219 23.26 2.80 -3.98
CA PHE A 219 23.81 1.58 -3.36
C PHE A 219 22.95 0.33 -3.61
N PRO A 220 21.66 0.27 -3.20
CA PRO A 220 20.80 -0.85 -3.55
C PRO A 220 20.55 -0.96 -5.06
N GLY A 221 20.68 0.13 -5.81
CA GLY A 221 20.50 0.12 -7.27
C GLY A 221 21.61 -0.64 -7.98
N VAL A 222 22.87 -0.31 -7.65
CA VAL A 222 24.06 -1.02 -8.14
C VAL A 222 24.06 -2.46 -7.66
N ALA A 223 23.76 -2.71 -6.38
CA ALA A 223 23.65 -4.07 -5.84
C ALA A 223 22.56 -4.88 -6.58
N GLY A 224 21.41 -4.27 -6.89
CA GLY A 224 20.36 -4.87 -7.71
C GLY A 224 20.87 -5.21 -9.11
N ILE A 225 21.57 -4.32 -9.79
CA ILE A 225 22.17 -4.59 -11.11
C ILE A 225 23.17 -5.75 -11.05
N MET A 226 24.01 -5.80 -10.02
CA MET A 226 24.96 -6.91 -9.82
C MET A 226 24.24 -8.25 -9.58
N LEU A 227 23.18 -8.24 -8.77
CA LEU A 227 22.33 -9.41 -8.54
C LEU A 227 21.65 -9.89 -9.84
N SER A 228 21.16 -8.95 -10.65
CA SER A 228 20.58 -9.26 -11.98
C SER A 228 21.59 -9.95 -12.89
N ARG A 229 22.82 -9.43 -12.97
CA ARG A 229 23.91 -10.07 -13.73
C ARG A 229 24.31 -11.45 -13.20
N SER A 230 24.08 -11.70 -11.92
CA SER A 230 24.35 -12.98 -11.26
C SER A 230 23.20 -13.99 -11.38
N GLY A 231 22.14 -13.66 -12.15
CA GLY A 231 20.97 -14.52 -12.33
C GLY A 231 20.01 -14.53 -11.13
N ALA A 232 20.11 -13.56 -10.21
CA ALA A 232 19.20 -13.48 -9.08
C ALA A 232 17.77 -13.14 -9.52
N SER A 233 16.78 -13.71 -8.83
CA SER A 233 15.36 -13.48 -9.15
C SER A 233 14.87 -12.10 -8.72
N PHE A 234 14.11 -11.46 -9.60
CA PHE A 234 13.35 -10.22 -9.38
C PHE A 234 11.83 -10.46 -9.28
N HIS A 235 11.43 -11.72 -9.11
CA HIS A 235 10.04 -12.09 -8.94
C HIS A 235 9.50 -11.59 -7.59
N ARG A 236 8.21 -11.23 -7.54
CA ARG A 236 7.58 -10.65 -6.34
C ARG A 236 6.15 -11.10 -6.03
N TRP A 237 5.58 -12.03 -6.80
CA TRP A 237 4.20 -12.50 -6.60
C TRP A 237 4.19 -13.70 -5.67
N SER A 238 3.49 -13.61 -4.53
CA SER A 238 3.40 -14.66 -3.49
C SER A 238 4.73 -15.09 -2.85
N THR A 239 5.87 -14.68 -3.40
CA THR A 239 7.22 -14.75 -2.86
C THR A 239 8.02 -13.57 -3.38
N VAL A 240 9.12 -13.21 -2.71
CA VAL A 240 9.98 -12.10 -3.10
C VAL A 240 11.42 -12.57 -3.27
N GLY A 241 11.92 -12.47 -4.50
CA GLY A 241 13.31 -12.71 -4.83
C GLY A 241 14.24 -11.65 -4.24
N ILE A 242 15.50 -12.02 -3.99
CA ILE A 242 16.48 -11.12 -3.37
C ILE A 242 16.77 -9.88 -4.23
N GLY A 243 16.78 -10.04 -5.56
CA GLY A 243 16.96 -8.93 -6.49
C GLY A 243 15.86 -7.88 -6.35
N PHE A 244 14.60 -8.33 -6.32
CA PHE A 244 13.44 -7.45 -6.10
C PHE A 244 13.52 -6.74 -4.75
N TYR A 245 13.84 -7.49 -3.69
CA TYR A 245 13.92 -6.94 -2.34
C TYR A 245 15.01 -5.88 -2.21
N VAL A 246 16.20 -6.10 -2.75
CA VAL A 246 17.28 -5.13 -2.70
C VAL A 246 16.93 -3.87 -3.49
N ILE A 247 16.49 -4.01 -4.75
CA ILE A 247 16.17 -2.84 -5.59
C ILE A 247 14.95 -2.06 -5.08
N SER A 248 14.09 -2.67 -4.28
CA SER A 248 12.95 -1.99 -3.66
C SER A 248 13.38 -0.82 -2.76
N PHE A 249 14.57 -0.89 -2.15
CA PHE A 249 15.12 0.20 -1.35
C PHE A 249 15.54 1.39 -2.22
N THR A 250 16.01 1.16 -3.45
CA THR A 250 16.20 2.22 -4.43
C THR A 250 14.88 2.96 -4.67
N ILE A 251 13.79 2.24 -4.89
CA ILE A 251 12.46 2.84 -5.11
C ILE A 251 11.98 3.62 -3.88
N ILE A 252 12.24 3.11 -2.67
CA ILE A 252 11.92 3.84 -1.42
C ILE A 252 12.69 5.17 -1.37
N PHE A 253 14.01 5.16 -1.57
CA PHE A 253 14.83 6.37 -1.50
C PHE A 253 14.49 7.37 -2.61
N LEU A 254 14.28 6.89 -3.85
CA LEU A 254 13.83 7.73 -4.96
C LEU A 254 12.44 8.33 -4.68
N GLY A 255 11.52 7.54 -4.13
CA GLY A 255 10.18 8.02 -3.75
C GLY A 255 10.25 9.13 -2.70
N LEU A 256 11.07 8.94 -1.65
CA LEU A 256 11.31 9.97 -0.63
C LEU A 256 11.90 11.24 -1.23
N ALA A 257 13.00 11.12 -1.99
CA ALA A 257 13.65 12.24 -2.67
C ALA A 257 12.66 13.00 -3.57
N TRP A 258 11.90 12.26 -4.38
CA TRP A 258 10.88 12.83 -5.27
C TRP A 258 9.79 13.57 -4.48
N SER A 259 9.25 12.97 -3.42
CA SER A 259 8.20 13.61 -2.61
C SER A 259 8.67 14.91 -1.94
N LEU A 260 9.92 14.95 -1.45
CA LEU A 260 10.52 16.14 -0.88
C LEU A 260 10.74 17.23 -1.94
N ALA A 261 11.27 16.86 -3.10
CA ALA A 261 11.47 17.79 -4.21
C ALA A 261 10.12 18.36 -4.70
N PHE A 262 9.12 17.50 -4.85
CA PHE A 262 7.82 17.85 -5.40
C PHE A 262 7.03 18.81 -4.51
N ILE A 263 7.12 18.67 -3.18
CA ILE A 263 6.46 19.56 -2.22
C ILE A 263 7.19 20.88 -2.03
N GLY A 264 8.50 20.89 -2.27
CA GLY A 264 9.32 22.09 -2.08
C GLY A 264 9.06 23.23 -3.07
N ASP A 265 8.39 22.94 -4.19
CA ASP A 265 8.10 23.93 -5.22
C ASP A 265 6.66 24.46 -5.13
N SER A 266 6.50 25.76 -4.90
CA SER A 266 5.18 26.41 -4.82
C SER A 266 4.44 26.42 -6.16
N ARG A 267 5.15 26.37 -7.30
CA ARG A 267 4.58 26.34 -8.65
C ARG A 267 3.82 25.05 -8.92
N LEU A 268 4.17 23.98 -8.22
CA LEU A 268 3.56 22.65 -8.36
C LEU A 268 2.36 22.43 -7.43
N LYS A 269 1.88 23.45 -6.73
CA LYS A 269 0.80 23.32 -5.73
C LYS A 269 -0.48 22.65 -6.27
N ILE A 270 -0.85 22.93 -7.52
CA ILE A 270 -2.00 22.28 -8.18
C ILE A 270 -1.72 20.78 -8.33
N TRP A 271 -0.57 20.43 -8.90
CA TRP A 271 -0.15 19.05 -9.10
C TRP A 271 0.03 18.28 -7.79
N GLN A 272 0.58 18.91 -6.75
CA GLN A 272 0.66 18.36 -5.39
C GLN A 272 -0.74 18.03 -4.87
N ASN A 273 -1.66 18.99 -4.99
CA ASN A 273 -3.04 18.79 -4.56
C ASN A 273 -3.75 17.75 -5.41
N THR A 274 -3.36 17.50 -6.67
CA THR A 274 -3.95 16.49 -7.58
C THR A 274 -3.36 15.10 -7.40
N ALA A 275 -2.08 15.00 -7.05
CA ALA A 275 -1.40 13.75 -6.81
C ALA A 275 -1.56 13.25 -5.35
N SER A 276 -1.92 14.12 -4.41
CA SER A 276 -2.03 13.71 -3.00
C SER A 276 -3.23 12.80 -2.75
N LEU A 277 -3.05 11.66 -2.10
CA LEU A 277 -4.14 10.83 -1.57
C LEU A 277 -4.15 10.88 -0.05
N ARG A 278 -5.23 11.46 0.50
CA ARG A 278 -5.44 11.72 1.93
C ARG A 278 -6.58 10.91 2.49
N GLY A 279 -6.50 10.54 3.77
CA GLY A 279 -7.62 9.90 4.47
C GLY A 279 -8.11 8.64 3.76
N ILE A 280 -9.42 8.57 3.53
CA ILE A 280 -10.09 7.44 2.89
C ILE A 280 -9.71 7.33 1.42
N SER A 281 -9.44 8.43 0.72
CA SER A 281 -9.09 8.38 -0.72
C SER A 281 -7.89 7.47 -1.00
N SER A 282 -6.94 7.36 -0.06
CA SER A 282 -5.78 6.47 -0.19
C SER A 282 -6.11 4.97 -0.13
N LEU A 283 -7.23 4.61 0.48
CA LEU A 283 -7.74 3.24 0.53
C LEU A 283 -8.77 3.00 -0.58
N ALA A 284 -9.65 3.97 -0.83
CA ALA A 284 -10.70 3.88 -1.84
C ALA A 284 -10.16 3.83 -3.27
N VAL A 285 -8.97 4.37 -3.56
CA VAL A 285 -8.35 4.23 -4.88
C VAL A 285 -8.14 2.77 -5.27
N VAL A 286 -7.95 1.86 -4.30
CA VAL A 286 -7.72 0.43 -4.53
C VAL A 286 -8.94 -0.22 -5.20
N PRO A 287 -10.14 -0.30 -4.59
CA PRO A 287 -11.30 -0.89 -5.24
C PRO A 287 -11.70 -0.15 -6.52
N VAL A 288 -11.58 1.19 -6.54
CA VAL A 288 -11.99 2.01 -7.70
C VAL A 288 -11.17 1.68 -8.95
N HIS A 289 -9.84 1.62 -8.86
CA HIS A 289 -9.03 1.37 -10.06
C HIS A 289 -9.20 -0.07 -10.57
N TYR A 290 -9.34 -1.06 -9.67
CA TYR A 290 -9.65 -2.43 -10.07
C TYR A 290 -10.97 -2.49 -10.85
N TYR A 291 -12.01 -1.81 -10.35
CA TYR A 291 -13.30 -1.75 -11.03
C TYR A 291 -13.19 -1.08 -12.41
N LEU A 292 -12.50 0.06 -12.51
CA LEU A 292 -12.31 0.77 -13.78
C LEU A 292 -11.55 -0.06 -14.81
N ILE A 293 -10.45 -0.72 -14.40
CA ILE A 293 -9.71 -1.63 -15.29
C ILE A 293 -10.60 -2.79 -15.72
N HIS A 294 -11.36 -3.39 -14.80
CA HIS A 294 -12.29 -4.47 -15.14
C HIS A 294 -13.35 -4.03 -16.15
N LEU A 295 -13.97 -2.86 -15.95
CA LEU A 295 -14.95 -2.31 -16.87
C LEU A 295 -14.37 -2.17 -18.28
N LEU A 296 -13.16 -1.62 -18.40
CA LEU A 296 -12.48 -1.49 -19.69
C LEU A 296 -12.20 -2.86 -20.33
N THR A 297 -11.77 -3.86 -19.54
CA THR A 297 -11.54 -5.21 -20.07
C THR A 297 -12.82 -5.88 -20.55
N VAL A 298 -13.95 -5.67 -19.86
CA VAL A 298 -15.27 -6.20 -20.27
C VAL A 298 -15.77 -5.50 -21.54
N LEU A 299 -15.43 -4.22 -21.72
CA LEU A 299 -15.71 -3.46 -22.95
C LEU A 299 -14.78 -3.85 -24.13
N GLY A 300 -13.90 -4.85 -23.96
CA GLY A 300 -13.00 -5.32 -25.01
C GLY A 300 -11.76 -4.44 -25.22
N ILE A 301 -11.48 -3.51 -24.31
CA ILE A 301 -10.28 -2.65 -24.38
C ILE A 301 -9.10 -3.43 -23.80
N VAL A 302 -8.58 -4.36 -24.60
CA VAL A 302 -7.45 -5.26 -24.29
C VAL A 302 -6.53 -5.40 -25.51
N GLY A 303 -5.31 -5.89 -25.30
CA GLY A 303 -4.36 -6.10 -26.40
C GLY A 303 -3.94 -4.80 -27.10
N LEU A 304 -3.85 -3.69 -26.36
CA LEU A 304 -3.42 -2.41 -26.90
C LEU A 304 -1.89 -2.35 -27.05
N GLY A 305 -1.42 -1.65 -28.08
CA GLY A 305 -0.02 -1.22 -28.16
C GLY A 305 0.33 -0.19 -27.08
N PHE A 306 1.63 0.14 -26.95
CA PHE A 306 2.12 1.03 -25.88
C PHE A 306 1.43 2.40 -25.81
N PHE A 307 1.17 3.02 -26.96
CA PHE A 307 0.48 4.32 -27.01
C PHE A 307 -0.97 4.22 -26.51
N GLY A 308 -1.74 3.25 -27.01
CA GLY A 308 -3.13 3.03 -26.57
C GLY A 308 -3.21 2.68 -25.08
N TYR A 309 -2.32 1.81 -24.61
CA TYR A 309 -2.14 1.52 -23.18
C TYR A 309 -1.87 2.79 -22.36
N SER A 310 -0.97 3.66 -22.82
CA SER A 310 -0.61 4.89 -22.10
C SER A 310 -1.80 5.84 -21.98
N VAL A 311 -2.54 6.06 -23.08
CA VAL A 311 -3.75 6.90 -23.09
C VAL A 311 -4.81 6.35 -22.13
N VAL A 312 -5.11 5.05 -22.22
CA VAL A 312 -6.10 4.40 -21.36
C VAL A 312 -5.66 4.45 -19.90
N THR A 313 -4.39 4.19 -19.61
CA THR A 313 -3.85 4.24 -18.24
C THR A 313 -3.95 5.64 -17.64
N ILE A 314 -3.67 6.69 -18.41
CA ILE A 314 -3.87 8.09 -17.97
C ILE A 314 -5.35 8.36 -17.66
N GLY A 315 -6.26 7.84 -18.49
CA GLY A 315 -7.70 7.91 -18.24
C GLY A 315 -8.11 7.22 -16.94
N VAL A 316 -7.66 5.98 -16.73
CA VAL A 316 -7.90 5.21 -15.50
C VAL A 316 -7.31 5.91 -14.28
N LEU A 317 -6.08 6.41 -14.37
CA LEU A 317 -5.43 7.17 -13.30
C LEU A 317 -6.27 8.38 -12.91
N THR A 318 -6.66 9.19 -13.89
CA THR A 318 -7.42 10.43 -13.68
C THR A 318 -8.77 10.12 -13.02
N ALA A 319 -9.51 9.15 -13.56
CA ALA A 319 -10.80 8.73 -13.03
C ALA A 319 -10.68 8.13 -11.62
N SER A 320 -9.65 7.30 -11.38
CA SER A 320 -9.42 6.67 -10.07
C SER A 320 -9.15 7.71 -8.98
N PHE A 321 -8.29 8.69 -9.26
CA PHE A 321 -7.98 9.76 -8.32
C PHE A 321 -9.18 10.66 -8.08
N PHE A 322 -9.91 11.03 -9.13
CA PHE A 322 -11.12 11.84 -9.02
C PHE A 322 -12.17 11.15 -8.14
N LEU A 323 -12.55 9.91 -8.46
CA LEU A 323 -13.55 9.16 -7.72
C LEU A 323 -13.13 8.89 -6.27
N ALA A 324 -11.87 8.53 -6.02
CA ALA A 324 -11.37 8.32 -4.66
C ALA A 324 -11.44 9.60 -3.81
N ARG A 325 -11.26 10.79 -4.42
CA ARG A 325 -11.42 12.08 -3.73
C ARG A 325 -12.87 12.45 -3.50
N SER A 326 -13.75 12.16 -4.45
CA SER A 326 -15.19 12.33 -4.27
C SER A 326 -15.69 11.50 -3.09
N LEU A 327 -15.15 10.30 -2.88
CA LEU A 327 -15.45 9.48 -1.70
C LEU A 327 -14.92 10.09 -0.39
N GLU A 328 -13.74 10.70 -0.41
CA GLU A 328 -13.24 11.47 0.75
C GLU A 328 -14.14 12.67 1.06
N GLN A 329 -14.62 13.41 0.05
CA GLN A 329 -15.57 14.50 0.25
C GLN A 329 -16.90 14.00 0.81
N LEU A 330 -17.45 12.92 0.23
CA LEU A 330 -18.65 12.26 0.71
C LEU A 330 -18.52 11.86 2.18
N SER A 331 -17.37 11.28 2.57
CA SER A 331 -17.13 10.87 3.95
C SER A 331 -17.17 12.06 4.92
N LYS A 332 -16.65 13.21 4.52
CA LYS A 332 -16.70 14.45 5.32
C LYS A 332 -18.13 14.95 5.46
N SER A 333 -18.90 14.92 4.38
CA SER A 333 -20.33 15.28 4.41
C SER A 333 -21.11 14.34 5.32
N ILE A 334 -20.85 13.02 5.25
CA ILE A 334 -21.49 12.05 6.14
C ILE A 334 -21.14 12.32 7.61
N CYS A 335 -19.89 12.66 7.92
CA CYS A 335 -19.49 13.01 9.28
C CYS A 335 -20.21 14.25 9.84
N GLN A 336 -20.73 15.14 8.99
CA GLN A 336 -21.46 16.34 9.43
C GLN A 336 -22.93 16.05 9.79
N ILE A 337 -23.47 14.88 9.43
CA ILE A 337 -24.86 14.54 9.71
C ILE A 337 -25.05 14.21 11.19
N LYS A 338 -26.11 14.76 11.81
CA LYS A 338 -26.41 14.58 13.24
C LYS A 338 -26.67 13.11 13.62
N ASN A 339 -27.46 12.39 12.82
CA ASN A 339 -27.84 11.01 13.12
C ASN A 339 -26.84 9.98 12.56
N ARG A 340 -25.61 9.99 13.09
CA ARG A 340 -24.54 9.08 12.63
C ARG A 340 -24.87 7.61 12.82
N LYS A 341 -25.65 7.26 13.85
CA LYS A 341 -26.06 5.88 14.13
C LYS A 341 -26.94 5.31 13.02
N LEU A 342 -27.91 6.09 12.54
CA LEU A 342 -28.76 5.68 11.42
C LEU A 342 -27.91 5.45 10.16
N ILE A 343 -26.98 6.35 9.84
CA ILE A 343 -26.13 6.19 8.66
C ILE A 343 -25.23 4.97 8.78
N TRP A 344 -24.63 4.76 9.95
CA TRP A 344 -23.84 3.56 10.20
C TRP A 344 -24.66 2.29 9.99
N LEU A 345 -25.89 2.24 10.51
CA LEU A 345 -26.79 1.11 10.33
C LEU A 345 -27.16 0.90 8.86
N VAL A 346 -27.48 1.98 8.13
CA VAL A 346 -27.75 1.92 6.69
C VAL A 346 -26.54 1.36 5.93
N LEU A 347 -25.33 1.86 6.22
CA LEU A 347 -24.11 1.37 5.57
C LEU A 347 -23.84 -0.10 5.88
N VAL A 348 -24.04 -0.54 7.12
CA VAL A 348 -23.91 -1.96 7.49
C VAL A 348 -24.95 -2.82 6.76
N THR A 349 -26.20 -2.37 6.65
CA THR A 349 -27.23 -3.09 5.90
C THR A 349 -26.84 -3.22 4.42
N ILE A 350 -26.36 -2.15 3.79
CA ILE A 350 -25.90 -2.21 2.39
C ILE A 350 -24.67 -3.12 2.26
N LEU A 351 -23.76 -3.10 3.23
CA LEU A 351 -22.60 -3.99 3.26
C LEU A 351 -23.01 -5.47 3.31
N LEU A 352 -23.95 -5.82 4.19
CA LEU A 352 -24.45 -7.19 4.31
C LEU A 352 -25.18 -7.62 3.04
N LEU A 353 -25.97 -6.73 2.44
CA LEU A 353 -26.61 -6.99 1.16
C LEU A 353 -25.57 -7.25 0.06
N ALA A 354 -24.54 -6.40 -0.04
CA ALA A 354 -23.46 -6.56 -1.00
C ALA A 354 -22.73 -7.90 -0.80
N ALA A 355 -22.39 -8.26 0.45
CA ALA A 355 -21.75 -9.53 0.77
C ALA A 355 -22.62 -10.73 0.37
N SER A 356 -23.91 -10.71 0.70
CA SER A 356 -24.86 -11.77 0.34
C SER A 356 -24.97 -11.94 -1.17
N ILE A 357 -25.10 -10.84 -1.93
CA ILE A 357 -25.17 -10.91 -3.39
C ILE A 357 -23.85 -11.45 -3.97
N THR A 358 -22.69 -10.96 -3.49
CA THR A 358 -21.37 -11.47 -3.91
C THR A 358 -21.24 -12.97 -3.67
N LEU A 359 -21.69 -13.48 -2.53
CA LEU A 359 -21.59 -14.90 -2.18
C LEU A 359 -22.56 -15.80 -2.97
N ILE A 360 -23.81 -15.36 -3.14
CA ILE A 360 -24.85 -16.14 -3.82
C ILE A 360 -24.58 -16.20 -5.32
N TYR A 361 -24.28 -15.04 -5.95
CA TYR A 361 -24.15 -14.93 -7.40
C TYR A 361 -22.74 -15.12 -7.92
N ASN A 362 -21.81 -15.61 -7.08
CA ASN A 362 -20.39 -15.69 -7.42
C ASN A 362 -20.12 -16.43 -8.75
N LYS A 363 -20.91 -17.47 -9.04
CA LYS A 363 -20.75 -18.31 -10.24
C LYS A 363 -21.63 -17.89 -11.41
N GLU A 364 -22.57 -16.97 -11.19
CA GLU A 364 -23.62 -16.65 -12.17
C GLU A 364 -23.31 -15.39 -12.98
N SER A 365 -22.71 -14.37 -12.36
CA SER A 365 -22.43 -13.10 -13.06
C SER A 365 -21.17 -12.41 -12.54
N ALA A 366 -20.09 -12.50 -13.32
CA ALA A 366 -18.83 -11.82 -13.00
C ALA A 366 -18.99 -10.30 -12.83
N PHE A 367 -19.86 -9.66 -13.62
CA PHE A 367 -20.09 -8.22 -13.53
C PHE A 367 -20.82 -7.82 -12.25
N LEU A 368 -21.87 -8.57 -11.86
CA LEU A 368 -22.62 -8.31 -10.63
C LEU A 368 -21.73 -8.52 -9.39
N VAL A 369 -20.93 -9.58 -9.39
CA VAL A 369 -19.96 -9.90 -8.34
C VAL A 369 -18.93 -8.78 -8.20
N MET A 370 -18.33 -8.34 -9.31
CA MET A 370 -17.38 -7.23 -9.31
C MET A 370 -17.98 -5.92 -8.77
N SER A 371 -19.21 -5.62 -9.17
CA SER A 371 -19.91 -4.39 -8.76
C SER A 371 -20.24 -4.39 -7.27
N THR A 372 -20.81 -5.49 -6.78
CA THR A 372 -21.16 -5.65 -5.36
C THR A 372 -19.93 -5.72 -4.47
N ARG A 373 -18.86 -6.37 -4.93
CA ARG A 373 -17.54 -6.38 -4.30
C ARG A 373 -16.97 -4.98 -4.12
N THR A 374 -16.93 -4.22 -5.22
CA THR A 374 -16.42 -2.84 -5.23
C THR A 374 -17.25 -1.96 -4.30
N LEU A 375 -18.57 -2.10 -4.35
CA LEU A 375 -19.49 -1.38 -3.46
C LEU A 375 -19.23 -1.72 -1.98
N GLY A 376 -19.10 -3.01 -1.63
CA GLY A 376 -18.79 -3.45 -0.27
C GLY A 376 -17.47 -2.87 0.24
N GLN A 377 -16.43 -2.86 -0.59
CA GLN A 377 -15.13 -2.27 -0.26
C GLN A 377 -15.20 -0.74 -0.07
N ILE A 378 -15.98 -0.03 -0.90
CA ILE A 378 -16.22 1.42 -0.75
C ILE A 378 -16.98 1.70 0.56
N ILE A 379 -18.01 0.90 0.88
CA ILE A 379 -18.78 1.05 2.12
C ILE A 379 -17.89 0.82 3.35
N LEU A 380 -17.05 -0.20 3.31
CA LEU A 380 -16.05 -0.45 4.36
C LEU A 380 -15.09 0.74 4.53
N CYS A 381 -14.65 1.33 3.42
CA CYS A 381 -13.86 2.56 3.45
C CYS A 381 -14.60 3.73 4.15
N LEU A 382 -15.92 3.88 3.93
CA LEU A 382 -16.75 4.89 4.61
C LEU A 382 -16.95 4.58 6.10
N LEU A 383 -17.17 3.31 6.45
CA LEU A 383 -17.31 2.84 7.83
C LEU A 383 -16.06 3.11 8.67
N LEU A 384 -14.85 3.11 8.08
CA LEU A 384 -13.61 3.49 8.79
C LEU A 384 -13.68 4.87 9.45
N VAL A 385 -14.46 5.78 8.87
CA VAL A 385 -14.55 7.18 9.31
C VAL A 385 -15.81 7.44 10.14
N ILE A 386 -16.89 6.70 9.90
CA ILE A 386 -18.14 6.82 10.66
C ILE A 386 -18.05 5.95 11.90
N ARG A 387 -17.62 6.56 13.00
CA ARG A 387 -17.52 5.87 14.29
C ARG A 387 -18.82 5.98 15.06
N TRP A 388 -19.17 4.88 15.73
CA TRP A 388 -20.05 4.90 16.88
C TRP A 388 -19.22 5.39 18.07
N GLU A 389 -19.47 6.63 18.50
CA GLU A 389 -19.11 7.11 19.85
C GLU A 389 -20.39 7.13 20.70
#